data_AF-A0A7W5ZU21-F1
#
_entry.id   AF-A0A7W5ZU21-F1
#
_cell.length_a   1.000
_cell.length_b   1.000
_cell.length_c   1.000
_cell.angle_alpha   90.00
_cell.angle_beta   90.00
_cell.angle_gamma   90.00
#
_symmetry.space_group_name_H-M   'P 1'
#
loop_
_entity.id
_entity.type
_entity.pdbx_description
1 polymer ?
#
loop_
_entity_poly.entity_id
_entity_poly.type
_entity_poly.pdbx_seq_one_letter_code
_entity_poly.pdbx_strand_id
1 'polypeptide(L)'
;MTNHNTNHVAIHGMRITRDLHEAEAAIDEALIRQANLLATMVRARRGSEVGAFTGQEALLRLAASQKAMLDASNEIARVHGKLLDVGREVGSGMVDDCPPKGATGDQLDRSLVTVGIAA
;
A
#
# COMPACT_ATOMS: atom_id res chain seq x y z
N MET A 1 29.94 -10.21 23.63
CA MET A 1 29.77 -11.31 22.66
C MET A 1 28.35 -11.29 22.15
N THR A 2 28.07 -10.58 21.06
CA THR A 2 26.75 -10.63 20.40
C THR A 2 26.53 -12.02 19.82
N ASN A 3 25.46 -12.68 20.23
CA ASN A 3 25.10 -14.02 19.78
C ASN A 3 24.91 -14.01 18.25
N HIS A 4 25.63 -14.87 17.52
CA HIS A 4 25.55 -14.99 16.06
C HIS A 4 24.10 -15.12 15.56
N ASN A 5 23.25 -15.78 16.38
CA ASN A 5 21.82 -15.92 16.13
C ASN A 5 21.06 -14.58 16.07
N THR A 6 21.39 -13.63 16.93
CA THR A 6 20.77 -12.29 16.96
C THR A 6 21.08 -11.49 15.69
N ASN A 7 22.25 -11.71 15.08
CA ASN A 7 22.65 -11.03 13.85
C ASN A 7 21.82 -11.52 12.65
N HIS A 8 21.55 -12.82 12.56
CA HIS A 8 20.68 -13.39 11.52
C HIS A 8 19.24 -12.90 11.64
N VAL A 9 18.68 -12.85 12.85
CA VAL A 9 17.32 -12.36 13.08
C VAL A 9 17.16 -10.90 12.63
N ALA A 10 18.13 -10.03 12.94
CA ALA A 10 18.11 -8.64 12.50
C ALA A 10 18.22 -8.52 10.96
N ILE A 11 19.14 -9.27 10.33
CA ILE A 11 19.30 -9.27 8.86
C ILE A 11 18.03 -9.73 8.16
N HIS A 12 17.40 -10.81 8.63
CA HIS A 12 16.15 -11.29 8.05
C HIS A 12 15.01 -10.30 8.25
N GLY A 13 14.91 -9.67 9.43
CA GLY A 13 13.93 -8.61 9.69
C GLY A 13 14.04 -7.43 8.73
N MET A 14 15.25 -6.92 8.49
CA MET A 14 15.47 -5.83 7.54
C MET A 14 15.05 -6.20 6.11
N ARG A 15 15.35 -7.44 5.68
CA ARG A 15 14.93 -7.93 4.34
C ARG A 15 13.42 -8.03 4.22
N ILE A 16 12.76 -8.60 5.23
CA ILE A 16 11.30 -8.71 5.27
C ILE A 16 10.65 -7.32 5.21
N THR A 17 11.16 -6.36 5.98
CA THR A 17 10.66 -4.97 6.00
C THR A 17 10.75 -4.33 4.61
N ARG A 18 11.91 -4.46 3.96
CA ARG A 18 12.10 -3.95 2.60
C ARG A 18 11.13 -4.61 1.61
N ASP A 19 11.06 -5.94 1.61
CA ASP A 19 10.23 -6.68 0.66
C ASP A 19 8.73 -6.35 0.87
N LEU A 20 8.32 -6.04 2.10
CA LEU A 20 6.99 -5.57 2.45
C LEU A 20 6.70 -4.16 1.87
N HIS A 21 7.60 -3.19 2.06
CA HIS A 21 7.43 -1.84 1.49
C HIS A 21 7.44 -1.88 -0.05
N GLU A 22 8.27 -2.74 -0.65
CA GLU A 22 8.27 -2.96 -2.10
C GLU A 22 6.92 -3.51 -2.59
N ALA A 23 6.29 -4.41 -1.83
CA ALA A 23 4.97 -4.94 -2.15
C ALA A 23 3.86 -3.87 -2.03
N GLU A 24 3.90 -3.03 -1.00
CA GLU A 24 2.98 -1.89 -0.84
C GLU A 24 3.09 -0.92 -2.03
N ALA A 25 4.32 -0.50 -2.36
CA ALA A 25 4.57 0.40 -3.49
C ALA A 25 4.15 -0.19 -4.85
N ALA A 26 4.33 -1.50 -5.04
CA ALA A 26 3.91 -2.17 -6.27
C ALA A 26 2.39 -2.19 -6.45
N ILE A 27 1.62 -2.31 -5.36
CA ILE A 27 0.15 -2.23 -5.40
C ILE A 27 -0.31 -0.82 -5.80
N ASP A 28 0.30 0.22 -5.22
CA ASP A 28 -0.04 1.60 -5.54
C ASP A 28 0.26 1.94 -7.01
N GLU A 29 1.42 1.53 -7.51
CA GLU A 29 1.80 1.71 -8.92
C GLU A 29 0.83 0.97 -9.87
N ALA A 30 0.39 -0.23 -9.49
CA ALA A 30 -0.60 -0.98 -10.26
C ALA A 30 -1.98 -0.28 -10.27
N LEU A 31 -2.43 0.27 -9.15
CA LEU A 31 -3.67 1.05 -9.05
C LEU A 31 -3.63 2.30 -9.95
N ILE A 32 -2.49 3.02 -9.97
CA ILE A 32 -2.28 4.18 -10.86
C ILE A 32 -2.43 3.75 -12.33
N ARG A 33 -1.78 2.65 -12.72
CA ARG A 33 -1.86 2.13 -14.10
C ARG A 33 -3.28 1.71 -14.48
N GLN A 34 -4.01 1.06 -13.57
CA GLN A 34 -5.40 0.68 -13.79
C GLN A 34 -6.34 1.90 -13.89
N ALA A 35 -6.10 2.94 -13.08
CA ALA A 35 -6.86 4.19 -13.18
C ALA A 35 -6.64 4.89 -14.52
N ASN A 36 -5.40 4.93 -15.02
CA ASN A 36 -5.07 5.44 -16.34
C ASN A 36 -5.74 4.66 -17.46
N LEU A 37 -5.78 3.32 -17.34
CA LEU A 37 -6.49 2.45 -18.27
C LEU A 37 -8.00 2.74 -18.27
N LEU A 38 -8.62 2.84 -17.09
CA LEU A 38 -10.04 3.16 -16.95
C LEU A 38 -10.38 4.49 -17.61
N ALA A 39 -9.59 5.53 -17.33
CA ALA A 39 -9.76 6.84 -17.93
C ALA A 39 -9.64 6.80 -19.46
N THR A 40 -8.71 6.00 -19.99
CA THR A 40 -8.54 5.79 -21.44
C THR A 40 -9.77 5.13 -22.05
N MET A 41 -10.29 4.07 -21.43
CA MET A 41 -11.50 3.36 -21.90
C MET A 41 -12.73 4.28 -21.91
N VAL A 42 -12.93 5.08 -20.86
CA VAL A 42 -14.04 6.03 -20.77
C VAL A 42 -13.92 7.15 -21.81
N ARG A 43 -12.70 7.68 -22.05
CA ARG A 43 -12.46 8.67 -23.10
C ARG A 43 -12.74 8.10 -24.49
N ALA A 44 -12.31 6.87 -24.77
CA ALA A 44 -12.58 6.20 -26.04
C ALA A 44 -14.08 6.05 -26.27
N ARG A 45 -14.84 5.57 -25.27
CA ARG A 45 -16.30 5.47 -25.33
C ARG A 45 -16.99 6.81 -25.58
N ARG A 46 -16.45 7.91 -25.03
CA ARG A 46 -16.98 9.27 -25.30
C ARG A 46 -16.66 9.76 -26.71
N GLY A 47 -15.46 9.45 -27.22
CA GLY A 47 -14.99 9.93 -28.52
C GLY A 47 -15.45 9.08 -29.71
N SER A 48 -15.97 7.88 -29.47
CA SER A 48 -16.50 7.00 -30.51
C SER A 48 -18.03 7.07 -30.56
N GLU A 49 -18.61 7.06 -31.76
CA GLU A 49 -20.07 6.92 -31.97
C GLU A 49 -20.53 5.48 -31.73
N VAL A 50 -20.24 4.95 -30.53
CA VAL A 50 -20.62 3.60 -30.11
C VAL A 50 -21.82 3.66 -29.18
N GLY A 51 -22.57 2.56 -29.11
CA GLY A 51 -23.69 2.43 -28.18
C GLY A 51 -23.24 2.59 -26.73
N ALA A 52 -24.15 3.08 -25.87
CA ALA A 52 -23.86 3.33 -24.46
C ALA A 52 -23.34 2.08 -23.70
N PHE A 53 -23.68 0.88 -24.14
CA PHE A 53 -23.26 -0.36 -23.48
C PHE A 53 -21.95 -0.96 -24.04
N THR A 54 -21.40 -0.38 -25.10
CA THR A 54 -20.15 -0.87 -25.70
C THR A 54 -19.01 -0.79 -24.69
N GLY A 55 -18.39 -1.94 -24.41
CA GLY A 55 -17.29 -2.07 -23.45
C GLY A 55 -17.69 -2.05 -21.97
N GLN A 56 -18.99 -2.03 -21.64
CA GLN A 56 -19.47 -1.97 -20.26
C GLN A 56 -18.97 -3.13 -19.40
N GLU A 57 -18.97 -4.36 -19.94
CA GLU A 57 -18.47 -5.53 -19.23
C GLU A 57 -16.97 -5.40 -18.91
N ALA A 58 -16.18 -4.88 -19.85
CA ALA A 58 -14.75 -4.66 -19.64
C ALA A 58 -14.48 -3.59 -18.56
N LEU A 59 -15.27 -2.51 -18.54
CA LEU A 59 -15.20 -1.48 -17.50
C LEU A 59 -15.52 -2.06 -16.11
N LEU A 60 -16.57 -2.89 -16.01
CA LEU A 60 -16.95 -3.54 -14.75
C LEU A 60 -15.87 -4.51 -14.27
N ARG A 61 -15.27 -5.29 -15.17
CA ARG A 61 -14.16 -6.20 -14.83
C ARG A 61 -12.91 -5.44 -14.37
N LEU A 62 -12.59 -4.30 -14.99
CA LEU A 62 -11.48 -3.45 -14.55
C LEU A 62 -11.74 -2.86 -13.16
N ALA A 63 -12.95 -2.35 -12.90
CA ALA A 63 -13.34 -1.83 -11.59
C ALA A 63 -13.28 -2.92 -10.50
N ALA A 64 -13.72 -4.15 -10.82
CA ALA A 64 -13.60 -5.29 -9.90
C ALA A 64 -12.14 -5.65 -9.60
N SER A 65 -11.26 -5.56 -10.61
CA SER A 65 -9.81 -5.76 -10.41
C SER A 65 -9.19 -4.68 -9.52
N GLN A 66 -9.57 -3.41 -9.70
CA GLN A 66 -9.13 -2.32 -8.82
C GLN A 66 -9.57 -2.54 -7.38
N LYS A 67 -10.81 -3.00 -7.15
CA LYS A 67 -11.28 -3.38 -5.81
C LYS A 67 -10.43 -4.50 -5.21
N ALA A 68 -10.12 -5.54 -5.99
CA ALA A 68 -9.30 -6.64 -5.51
C ALA A 68 -7.89 -6.19 -5.10
N MET A 69 -7.31 -5.21 -5.80
CA MET A 69 -6.02 -4.61 -5.43
C MET A 69 -6.10 -3.81 -4.11
N LEU A 70 -7.18 -3.08 -3.87
CA LEU A 70 -7.42 -2.39 -2.59
C LEU A 70 -7.61 -3.39 -1.44
N ASP A 71 -8.35 -4.47 -1.68
CA ASP A 71 -8.52 -5.55 -0.70
C ASP A 71 -7.16 -6.21 -0.39
N ALA A 72 -6.31 -6.43 -1.40
CA ALA A 72 -4.94 -6.92 -1.20
C ALA A 72 -4.05 -5.94 -0.41
N SER A 73 -4.14 -4.63 -0.68
CA SER A 73 -3.44 -3.58 0.08
C SER A 73 -3.79 -3.64 1.57
N ASN A 74 -5.07 -3.81 1.89
CA ASN A 74 -5.52 -3.96 3.28
C ASN A 74 -4.91 -5.19 3.96
N GLU A 75 -4.81 -6.31 3.27
CA GLU A 75 -4.19 -7.53 3.82
C GLU A 75 -2.68 -7.36 4.01
N ILE A 76 -1.98 -6.69 3.09
CA ILE A 76 -0.57 -6.34 3.27
C ILE A 76 -0.36 -5.43 4.49
N ALA A 77 -1.21 -4.43 4.70
CA ALA A 77 -1.16 -3.58 5.88
C ALA A 77 -1.38 -4.36 7.19
N ARG A 78 -2.23 -5.40 7.17
CA ARG A 78 -2.38 -6.32 8.32
C ARG A 78 -1.12 -7.16 8.55
N VAL A 79 -0.52 -7.68 7.49
CA VAL A 79 0.76 -8.41 7.54
C VAL A 79 1.84 -7.52 8.15
N HIS A 80 1.96 -6.28 7.68
CA HIS A 80 2.85 -5.26 8.25
C HIS A 80 2.64 -5.13 9.76
N GLY A 81 1.41 -4.84 10.20
CA GLY A 81 1.09 -4.70 11.62
C GLY A 81 1.42 -5.93 12.47
N LYS A 82 1.31 -7.15 11.92
CA LYS A 82 1.68 -8.39 12.60
C LYS A 82 3.18 -8.62 12.64
N LEU A 83 3.91 -8.25 11.59
CA LEU A 83 5.37 -8.33 11.54
C LEU A 83 6.03 -7.43 12.58
N LEU A 84 5.46 -6.25 12.85
CA LEU A 84 5.92 -5.38 13.95
C LEU A 84 5.76 -6.05 15.32
N ASP A 85 4.65 -6.76 15.54
CA ASP A 85 4.44 -7.48 16.80
C ASP A 85 5.48 -8.62 16.95
N VAL A 86 5.70 -9.39 15.87
CA VAL A 86 6.73 -10.46 15.86
C VAL A 86 8.14 -9.89 16.07
N GLY A 87 8.47 -8.77 15.43
CA GLY A 87 9.77 -8.12 15.59
C GLY A 87 10.07 -7.71 17.04
N ARG A 88 9.06 -7.24 17.77
CA ARG A 88 9.15 -6.95 19.21
C ARG A 88 9.34 -8.23 20.03
N GLU A 89 8.59 -9.29 19.74
CA GLU A 89 8.68 -10.58 20.45
C GLU A 89 10.06 -11.23 20.31
N VAL A 90 10.66 -11.20 19.11
CA VAL A 90 11.96 -11.83 18.84
C VAL A 90 13.16 -10.91 19.09
N GLY A 91 12.93 -9.67 19.50
CA GLY A 91 13.97 -8.67 19.71
C GLY A 91 14.79 -8.38 18.45
N SER A 92 14.15 -8.37 17.28
CA SER A 92 14.84 -8.16 15.99
C SER A 92 15.41 -6.74 15.83
N GLY A 93 15.00 -5.80 16.68
CA GLY A 93 15.37 -4.39 16.53
C GLY A 93 14.76 -3.75 15.29
N MET A 94 13.74 -4.37 14.69
CA MET A 94 13.00 -3.85 13.54
C MET A 94 12.23 -2.61 13.99
N VAL A 95 12.80 -1.45 13.70
CA VAL A 95 12.16 -0.14 13.84
C VAL A 95 11.66 0.23 12.46
N ASP A 96 10.34 0.27 12.30
CA ASP A 96 9.70 0.80 11.10
C ASP A 96 8.98 2.09 11.50
N ASP A 97 9.06 3.12 10.66
CA ASP A 97 8.42 4.43 10.88
C ASP A 97 6.92 4.38 10.53
N CYS A 98 6.30 3.25 10.85
CA CYS A 98 4.89 3.02 10.60
C CYS A 98 4.06 3.79 11.63
N PRO A 99 3.06 4.56 11.19
CA PRO A 99 2.19 5.29 12.10
C PRO A 99 1.47 4.34 13.08
N PRO A 100 1.06 4.83 14.26
CA PRO A 100 0.38 4.01 15.24
C PRO A 100 -0.89 3.38 14.65
N LYS A 101 -1.14 2.11 14.98
CA LYS A 101 -2.30 1.32 14.50
C LYS A 101 -3.59 2.15 14.64
N GLY A 102 -4.28 2.38 13.51
CA GLY A 102 -5.55 3.12 13.48
C GLY A 102 -5.43 4.62 13.28
N ALA A 103 -4.24 5.16 13.03
CA ALA A 103 -4.08 6.54 12.60
C ALA A 103 -4.76 6.75 11.24
N THR A 104 -5.87 7.49 11.23
CA THR A 104 -6.43 8.02 9.99
C THR A 104 -5.51 9.13 9.47
N GLY A 105 -5.49 9.41 8.16
CA GLY A 105 -4.63 10.46 7.58
C GLY A 105 -4.76 11.83 8.27
N ASP A 106 -5.91 12.12 8.85
CA ASP A 106 -6.20 13.31 9.67
C ASP A 106 -5.41 13.35 11.00
N GLN A 107 -5.13 12.19 11.60
CA GLN A 107 -4.31 12.08 12.82
C GLN A 107 -2.81 12.21 12.54
N LEU A 108 -2.36 11.92 11.32
CA LEU A 108 -0.96 12.05 10.89
C LEU A 108 -0.63 13.47 10.45
N ASP A 109 -1.56 14.14 9.77
CA ASP A 109 -1.43 15.56 9.40
C ASP A 109 -1.34 16.47 10.64
N ARG A 110 -2.14 16.19 11.69
CA ARG A 110 -2.11 16.98 12.93
C ARG A 110 -0.77 16.92 13.68
N SER A 111 0.05 15.89 13.43
CA SER A 111 1.43 15.81 13.92
C SER A 111 2.39 16.71 13.12
N LEU A 112 2.15 16.87 11.82
CA LEU A 112 2.95 17.69 10.91
C LEU A 112 2.61 19.18 11.00
N VAL A 113 1.35 19.53 11.28
CA VAL A 113 0.90 20.93 11.43
C VAL A 113 1.54 21.64 12.65
N THR A 114 2.07 20.90 13.62
CA THR A 114 2.83 21.51 14.74
C THR A 114 4.22 22.00 14.30
N VAL A 115 4.69 21.60 13.11
CA VAL A 115 5.93 22.08 12.49
C VAL A 115 5.59 22.90 11.24
N GLY A 116 4.95 24.05 11.47
CA GLY A 116 5.14 25.25 10.65
C GLY A 116 4.56 25.23 9.23
N ILE A 117 3.31 25.67 9.11
CA ILE A 117 2.94 26.66 8.07
C ILE A 117 2.14 27.77 8.77
N ALA A 118 2.87 28.76 9.25
CA ALA A 118 2.37 30.12 9.41
C ALA A 118 3.03 30.97 8.32
N ALA A 119 2.21 31.82 7.69
CA ALA A 119 2.48 32.73 6.56
C ALA A 119 2.30 32.14 5.15
#